data_AF-A0A7S2J0E8-F1
#
_entry.id   AF-A0A7S2J0E8-F1
#
_cell.length_a   1.000
_cell.length_b   1.000
_cell.length_c   1.000
_cell.angle_alpha   90.00
_cell.angle_beta   90.00
_cell.angle_gamma   90.00
#
_symmetry.space_group_name_H-M   'P 1'
#
loop_
_entity.id
_entity.type
_entity.pdbx_description
1 polymer ?
#
loop_
_entity_poly.entity_id
_entity_poly.type
_entity_poly.pdbx_seq_one_letter_code
_entity_poly.pdbx_strand_id
1 'polypeptide(L)'
;KELSDRCNRCGICDKIFSSLEDLQKHESGRGHLKRVQQEKRKKRNREAAERREARKAARVSGADEFFRRCEFCRVVANSEASWQMHVAGRKHRDAVAVAKGQ
;
A
#
# COMPACT_ATOMS: atom_id res chain seq x y z
N LYS A 1 -18.93 49.58 8.45
CA LYS A 1 -19.07 48.70 9.62
C LYS A 1 -18.05 47.58 9.47
N GLU A 2 -16.80 47.91 9.73
CA GLU A 2 -15.71 46.94 9.79
C GLU A 2 -15.91 46.10 11.06
N LEU A 3 -15.85 44.77 10.95
CA LEU A 3 -15.32 43.87 11.99
C LEU A 3 -15.38 42.42 11.49
N SER A 4 -14.24 41.93 11.00
CA SER A 4 -13.71 40.57 11.20
C SER A 4 -14.77 39.47 11.45
N ASP A 5 -15.36 38.93 10.38
CA ASP A 5 -16.14 37.69 10.44
C ASP A 5 -15.18 36.54 10.75
N ARG A 6 -14.95 36.31 12.05
CA ARG A 6 -14.28 35.14 12.57
C ARG A 6 -15.10 33.93 12.16
N CYS A 7 -14.71 33.32 11.05
CA CYS A 7 -15.42 32.18 10.48
C CYS A 7 -15.37 31.00 11.47
N ASN A 8 -16.45 30.75 12.21
CA ASN A 8 -16.57 29.58 13.09
C ASN A 8 -16.95 28.35 12.26
N ARG A 9 -16.10 27.96 11.30
CA ARG A 9 -16.34 26.83 10.40
C ARG A 9 -15.53 25.62 10.81
N CYS A 10 -16.18 24.46 10.83
CA CYS A 10 -15.47 23.18 10.90
C CYS A 10 -15.03 22.73 9.51
N GLY A 11 -13.72 22.64 9.27
CA GLY A 11 -13.16 22.21 7.96
C GLY A 11 -13.30 20.72 7.62
N ILE A 12 -13.80 19.89 8.54
CA ILE A 12 -14.01 18.44 8.33
C ILE A 12 -15.48 18.13 8.04
N CYS A 13 -16.37 18.95 8.59
CA CYS A 13 -17.81 18.79 8.44
C CYS A 13 -18.44 19.85 7.55
N ASP A 14 -17.68 20.86 7.14
CA ASP A 14 -18.08 22.06 6.38
C ASP A 14 -19.30 22.78 6.99
N LYS A 15 -19.41 22.73 8.31
CA LYS A 15 -20.49 23.40 9.05
C LYS A 15 -20.02 24.75 9.57
N ILE A 16 -20.83 25.77 9.35
CA ILE A 16 -20.62 27.13 9.87
C ILE A 16 -21.45 27.26 11.14
N PHE A 17 -20.83 27.80 12.19
CA PHE A 17 -21.46 28.01 13.49
C PHE A 17 -21.59 29.51 13.77
N SER A 18 -22.64 29.87 14.50
CA SER A 18 -22.90 31.28 14.86
C SER A 18 -21.92 31.80 15.91
N SER A 19 -21.30 30.91 16.69
CA SER A 19 -20.38 31.25 17.76
C SER A 19 -19.21 30.27 17.83
N LEU A 20 -18.08 30.72 18.38
CA LEU A 20 -16.91 29.86 18.65
C LEU A 20 -17.27 28.73 19.63
N GLU A 21 -18.11 29.00 20.61
CA GLU A 21 -18.49 28.03 21.64
C GLU A 21 -19.29 26.85 21.06
N ASP A 22 -20.17 27.12 20.10
CA ASP A 22 -20.91 26.09 19.35
C ASP A 22 -19.97 25.26 18.47
N LEU A 23 -18.97 25.89 17.86
CA LEU A 23 -17.91 25.19 17.12
C LEU A 23 -17.10 24.29 18.06
N GLN A 24 -16.66 24.76 19.22
CA GLN A 24 -15.89 23.96 20.19
C GLN A 24 -16.70 22.75 20.70
N LYS A 25 -18.00 22.94 20.97
CA LYS A 25 -18.92 21.85 21.32
C LYS A 25 -19.06 20.86 20.18
N HIS A 26 -19.12 21.33 18.93
CA HIS A 26 -19.13 20.48 17.75
C HIS A 26 -17.84 19.66 17.61
N GLU A 27 -16.66 20.30 17.72
CA GLU A 27 -15.34 19.66 17.58
C GLU A 27 -15.11 18.56 18.63
N SER A 28 -15.58 18.79 19.85
CA SER A 28 -15.54 17.78 20.93
C SER A 28 -16.64 16.72 20.82
N GLY A 29 -17.59 16.90 19.90
CA GLY A 29 -18.73 16.02 19.73
C GLY A 29 -18.37 14.67 19.10
N ARG A 30 -19.00 13.59 19.58
CA ARG A 30 -18.81 12.22 19.05
C ARG A 30 -19.01 12.11 17.53
N GLY A 31 -19.90 12.92 16.96
CA GLY A 31 -20.14 12.96 15.51
C GLY A 31 -18.94 13.51 14.74
N HIS A 32 -18.34 14.61 15.21
CA HIS A 32 -17.14 15.19 14.63
C HIS A 32 -15.95 14.23 14.77
N LEU A 33 -15.70 13.71 15.98
CA LEU A 33 -14.60 12.77 16.24
C LEU A 33 -14.66 11.51 15.37
N LYS A 34 -15.86 10.97 15.12
CA LYS A 34 -16.05 9.84 14.19
C LYS A 34 -15.67 10.20 12.76
N ARG A 35 -16.03 11.40 12.29
CA ARG A 35 -15.62 11.87 10.95
C ARG A 35 -14.11 12.10 10.87
N VAL A 36 -13.51 12.75 11.86
CA VAL A 36 -12.05 12.94 11.95
C VAL A 36 -11.31 11.61 11.82
N GLN A 37 -11.73 10.59 12.59
CA GLN A 37 -11.12 9.27 12.55
C GLN A 37 -11.32 8.57 11.20
N GLN A 38 -12.50 8.72 10.59
CA GLN A 38 -12.77 8.16 9.26
C GLN A 38 -11.86 8.78 8.20
N GLU A 39 -11.70 10.11 8.19
CA GLU A 39 -10.82 10.81 7.25
C GLU A 39 -9.35 10.39 7.43
N LYS A 40 -8.87 10.29 8.68
CA LYS A 40 -7.54 9.75 8.98
C LYS A 40 -7.35 8.31 8.45
N ARG A 41 -8.37 7.46 8.60
CA ARG A 41 -8.33 6.08 8.10
C ARG A 41 -8.34 6.02 6.58
N LYS A 42 -9.14 6.85 5.90
CA LYS A 42 -9.15 6.96 4.43
C LYS A 42 -7.79 7.40 3.91
N LYS A 43 -7.19 8.44 4.50
CA LYS A 43 -5.85 8.92 4.12
C LYS A 43 -4.81 7.81 4.25
N ARG A 44 -4.74 7.15 5.40
CA ARG A 44 -3.84 6.00 5.62
C ARG A 44 -4.07 4.87 4.62
N ASN A 45 -5.33 4.56 4.30
CA ASN A 45 -5.64 3.51 3.33
C ASN A 45 -5.19 3.90 1.92
N ARG A 46 -5.37 5.16 1.52
CA ARG A 46 -4.90 5.68 0.24
C ARG A 46 -3.37 5.61 0.16
N GLU A 47 -2.67 6.12 1.17
CA GLU A 47 -1.20 6.07 1.24
C GLU A 47 -0.68 4.62 1.23
N ALA A 48 -1.37 3.69 1.91
CA ALA A 48 -1.04 2.27 1.90
C ALA A 48 -1.30 1.62 0.53
N ALA A 49 -2.37 2.00 -0.16
CA ALA A 49 -2.67 1.56 -1.52
C ALA A 49 -1.60 2.08 -2.49
N GLU A 50 -1.27 3.38 -2.43
CA GLU A 50 -0.21 3.99 -3.26
C GLU A 50 1.15 3.32 -3.02
N ARG A 51 1.51 3.01 -1.77
CA ARG A 51 2.73 2.24 -1.46
C ARG A 51 2.72 0.82 -2.02
N ARG A 52 1.56 0.14 -2.01
CA ARG A 52 1.42 -1.20 -2.60
C ARG A 52 1.54 -1.15 -4.11
N GLU A 53 0.91 -0.18 -4.75
CA GLU A 53 1.00 0.01 -6.20
C GLU A 53 2.41 0.42 -6.62
N ALA A 54 3.08 1.31 -5.87
CA ALA A 54 4.50 1.63 -6.10
C ALA A 54 5.41 0.39 -5.94
N ARG A 55 5.15 -0.48 -4.96
CA ARG A 55 5.88 -1.76 -4.82
C ARG A 55 5.60 -2.73 -5.98
N LYS A 56 4.36 -2.79 -6.47
CA LYS A 56 4.02 -3.59 -7.65
C LYS A 56 4.67 -3.03 -8.91
N ALA A 57 4.61 -1.72 -9.11
CA ALA A 57 5.25 -1.03 -10.22
C ALA A 57 6.77 -1.25 -10.18
N ALA A 58 7.41 -1.13 -9.02
CA ALA A 58 8.83 -1.47 -8.87
C ALA A 58 9.14 -2.94 -9.18
N ARG A 59 8.23 -3.86 -8.81
CA ARG A 59 8.37 -5.29 -9.16
C ARG A 59 8.18 -5.56 -10.65
N VAL A 60 7.35 -4.78 -11.34
CA VAL A 60 7.09 -4.91 -12.78
C VAL A 60 8.18 -4.21 -13.60
N SER A 61 8.64 -3.03 -13.19
CA SER A 61 9.74 -2.30 -13.82
C SER A 61 11.12 -2.92 -13.56
N GLY A 62 11.27 -3.73 -12.51
CA GLY A 62 12.45 -4.58 -12.27
C GLY A 62 12.33 -5.98 -12.87
N ALA A 63 11.18 -6.32 -13.47
CA ALA A 63 11.03 -7.48 -14.32
C ALA A 63 11.41 -7.09 -15.76
N ASP A 64 12.66 -6.64 -15.94
CA ASP A 64 13.38 -6.93 -17.17
C ASP A 64 13.16 -8.42 -17.46
N GLU A 65 12.74 -8.78 -18.68
CA GLU A 65 12.10 -10.03 -19.11
C GLU A 65 12.86 -11.31 -18.71
N PHE A 66 13.00 -11.55 -17.41
CA PHE A 66 13.80 -12.61 -16.84
C PHE A 66 12.96 -13.86 -16.92
N PHE A 67 12.94 -14.47 -18.10
CA PHE A 67 12.31 -15.74 -18.35
C PHE A 67 13.39 -16.80 -18.45
N ARG A 68 13.75 -17.41 -17.31
CA ARG A 68 14.64 -18.58 -17.30
C ARG A 68 13.84 -19.86 -17.14
N ARG A 69 14.10 -20.82 -18.01
CA ARG A 69 13.59 -22.20 -17.93
C ARG A 69 14.68 -23.12 -17.40
N CYS A 70 14.32 -23.94 -16.42
CA CYS A 70 15.20 -25.01 -15.93
C CYS A 70 15.07 -26.23 -16.82
N GLU A 71 16.18 -26.76 -17.31
CA GLU A 71 16.17 -27.91 -18.23
C GLU A 71 15.85 -29.22 -17.49
N PHE A 72 16.33 -29.36 -16.25
CA PHE A 72 16.10 -30.54 -15.41
C PHE A 72 14.67 -30.61 -14.86
N CYS A 73 14.10 -29.47 -14.49
CA CYS A 73 12.77 -29.41 -13.87
C CYS A 73 11.67 -28.89 -14.80
N ARG A 74 12.02 -28.36 -15.98
CA ARG A 74 11.12 -27.69 -16.95
C ARG A 74 10.28 -26.54 -16.37
N VAL A 75 10.67 -26.00 -15.20
CA VAL A 75 10.02 -24.86 -14.55
C VAL A 75 10.52 -23.55 -15.17
N VAL A 76 9.60 -22.63 -15.46
CA VAL A 76 9.90 -21.27 -15.93
C VAL A 76 9.78 -20.30 -14.76
N ALA A 77 10.84 -19.55 -14.49
CA ALA A 77 10.84 -18.44 -13.53
C ALA A 77 10.80 -17.12 -14.30
N ASN A 78 9.99 -16.18 -13.82
CA ASN A 78 9.78 -14.84 -14.40
C ASN A 78 10.50 -13.73 -13.61
N SER A 79 11.42 -14.09 -12.72
CA SER A 79 12.18 -13.17 -11.88
C SER A 79 13.45 -13.85 -11.38
N GLU A 80 14.55 -13.09 -11.29
CA GLU A 80 15.84 -13.62 -10.82
C GLU A 80 15.74 -14.21 -9.41
N ALA A 81 15.03 -13.54 -8.50
CA ALA A 81 14.82 -14.03 -7.14
C ALA A 81 14.12 -15.40 -7.11
N SER A 82 13.10 -15.60 -7.95
CA SER A 82 12.38 -16.87 -8.06
C SER A 82 13.26 -17.98 -8.63
N TRP A 83 14.14 -17.63 -9.58
CA TRP A 83 15.12 -18.56 -10.15
C TRP A 83 16.21 -18.96 -9.16
N GLN A 84 16.80 -18.00 -8.45
CA GLN A 84 17.80 -18.25 -7.40
C GLN A 84 17.24 -19.19 -6.33
N MET A 85 16.01 -18.94 -5.88
CA MET A 85 15.33 -19.82 -4.93
C MET A 85 15.06 -21.22 -5.51
N HIS A 86 14.72 -21.31 -6.80
CA HIS A 86 14.52 -22.59 -7.49
C HIS A 86 15.82 -23.42 -7.54
N VAL A 87 16.92 -22.85 -8.03
CA VAL A 87 18.20 -23.57 -8.17
C VAL A 87 18.85 -23.90 -6.81
N ALA A 88 18.60 -23.07 -5.79
CA ALA A 88 19.02 -23.35 -4.42
C ALA A 88 18.18 -24.42 -3.71
N GLY A 89 17.00 -24.77 -4.23
CA GLY A 89 16.08 -25.71 -3.61
C GLY A 89 16.56 -27.16 -3.68
N ARG A 90 16.24 -27.95 -2.64
CA ARG A 90 16.58 -29.39 -2.55
C ARG A 90 16.08 -30.18 -3.77
N LYS A 91 14.85 -29.93 -4.21
CA LYS A 91 14.23 -30.59 -5.38
C LYS A 91 15.05 -30.45 -6.66
N HIS A 92 15.61 -29.25 -6.90
CA HIS A 92 16.45 -29.02 -8.08
C HIS A 92 17.78 -29.79 -7.97
N ARG A 93 18.42 -29.75 -6.79
CA ARG A 93 19.69 -30.45 -6.54
C ARG A 93 19.55 -31.96 -6.73
N ASP A 94 18.48 -32.57 -6.22
CA ASP A 94 18.17 -33.98 -6.43
C ASP A 94 17.97 -34.30 -7.92
N ALA A 95 17.18 -33.50 -8.63
CA ALA A 95 16.95 -33.70 -10.07
C ALA A 95 18.26 -33.60 -10.89
N VAL A 96 19.15 -32.66 -10.54
CA VAL A 96 20.47 -32.53 -11.18
C VAL A 96 21.39 -33.70 -10.82
N ALA A 97 21.37 -34.17 -9.57
CA ALA A 97 22.19 -35.30 -9.12
C ALA A 97 21.81 -36.59 -9.85
N VAL A 98 20.50 -36.85 -10.00
CA VAL A 98 20.00 -38.01 -10.77
C VAL A 98 20.41 -37.92 -12.24
N ALA A 99 20.35 -36.72 -12.83
CA ALA A 99 20.71 -36.51 -14.24
C ALA A 99 22.23 -36.62 -14.52
N LYS A 100 23.09 -36.34 -13.54
CA LYS A 100 24.57 -36.43 -13.67
C LYS A 100 25.15 -37.79 -13.26
N GLY A 101 24.34 -38.66 -12.67
CA GLY A 101 24.75 -39.99 -12.20
C GLY A 101 24.49 -41.12 -13.19
N GLN A 102 24.24 -40.80 -14.47
CA GLN A 102 24.11 -41.77 -15.58
C GLN A 102 25.34 -41.73 -16.47
#